data_AF-A0A2W2FDN7-F1
#
_entry.id   AF-A0A2W2FDN7-F1
#
_cell.length_a   1.000
_cell.length_b   1.000
_cell.length_c   1.000
_cell.angle_alpha   90.00
_cell.angle_beta   90.00
_cell.angle_gamma   90.00
#
_symmetry.space_group_name_H-M   'P 1'
#
loop_
_entity.id
_entity.type
_entity.pdbx_description
1 polymer ?
#
loop_
_entity_poly.entity_id
_entity_poly.type
_entity_poly.pdbx_seq_one_letter_code
_entity_poly.pdbx_strand_id
1 'polypeptide(L)'
;MRAAVVTWAGAGLTLPYYGAEDFGLNVIAQRSLRDGTPALMELAEQFRYGPVALTMFAAGLLLLATGAVMAAVSVWRTNVLPKWSGTALAAAFALFIPQFFAPWYALRVAHGVLVMVAGLWLAVALTRWRRAPSAIS
;
A
#
# COMPACT_ATOMS: atom_id res chain seq x y z
N MET A 1 3.09 6.70 -17.99
CA MET A 1 2.79 5.25 -18.09
C MET A 1 3.74 4.38 -17.26
N ARG A 2 5.07 4.57 -17.32
CA ARG A 2 6.04 3.75 -16.53
C ARG A 2 5.73 3.64 -15.03
N ALA A 3 5.40 4.75 -14.37
CA ALA A 3 5.04 4.74 -12.94
C ALA A 3 3.76 3.91 -12.63
N ALA A 4 2.77 3.92 -13.53
CA ALA A 4 1.54 3.17 -13.35
C ALA A 4 1.78 1.65 -13.46
N VAL A 5 2.59 1.23 -14.44
CA VAL A 5 2.96 -0.19 -14.61
C VAL A 5 3.69 -0.72 -13.38
N VAL A 6 4.66 0.04 -12.85
CA VAL A 6 5.41 -0.32 -11.64
C VAL A 6 4.49 -0.42 -10.42
N THR A 7 3.56 0.53 -10.28
CA THR A 7 2.58 0.54 -9.19
C THR A 7 1.62 -0.65 -9.28
N TRP A 8 1.13 -0.98 -10.48
CA TRP A 8 0.25 -2.13 -10.71
C TRP A 8 0.95 -3.47 -10.50
N ALA A 9 2.21 -3.59 -10.92
CA ALA A 9 3.01 -4.77 -10.62
C ALA A 9 3.21 -4.94 -9.10
N GLY A 10 3.50 -3.85 -8.39
CA GLY A 10 3.61 -3.86 -6.92
C GLY A 10 2.30 -4.23 -6.22
N ALA A 11 1.16 -3.70 -6.70
CA ALA A 11 -0.16 -4.08 -6.22
C ALA A 11 -0.46 -5.57 -6.48
N GLY A 12 -0.15 -6.06 -7.68
CA GLY A 12 -0.32 -7.47 -8.04
C GLY A 12 0.53 -8.42 -7.21
N LEU A 13 1.69 -7.98 -6.72
CA LEU A 13 2.56 -8.76 -5.82
C LEU A 13 2.12 -8.70 -4.35
N THR A 14 1.45 -7.63 -3.92
CA THR A 14 0.99 -7.46 -2.52
C THR A 14 -0.40 -8.03 -2.27
N LEU A 15 -1.30 -8.00 -3.27
CA LEU A 15 -2.66 -8.52 -3.17
C LEU A 15 -2.75 -10.00 -2.78
N PRO A 16 -1.90 -10.92 -3.31
CA PRO A 16 -1.94 -12.32 -2.91
C PRO A 16 -1.62 -12.53 -1.43
N TYR A 17 -0.71 -11.75 -0.87
CA TYR A 17 -0.35 -11.83 0.55
C TYR A 17 -1.54 -11.42 1.43
N TYR A 18 -2.11 -10.24 1.19
CA TYR A 18 -3.28 -9.75 1.96
C TYR A 18 -4.52 -10.62 1.74
N GLY A 19 -4.80 -11.06 0.51
CA GLY A 19 -5.94 -11.91 0.23
C GLY A 19 -5.83 -13.27 0.94
N ALA A 20 -4.63 -13.85 0.98
CA ALA A 20 -4.42 -15.10 1.70
C ALA A 20 -4.46 -14.93 3.22
N GLU A 21 -4.02 -13.79 3.77
CA GLU A 21 -4.30 -13.46 5.17
C GLU A 21 -5.80 -13.34 5.45
N ASP A 22 -6.51 -12.47 4.72
CA ASP A 22 -7.90 -12.16 5.02
C ASP A 22 -8.82 -13.38 4.85
N PHE A 23 -8.69 -14.10 3.72
CA PHE A 23 -9.54 -15.26 3.44
C PHE A 23 -9.02 -16.54 4.11
N GLY A 24 -7.70 -16.76 4.11
CA GLY A 24 -7.10 -17.98 4.65
C GLY A 24 -7.16 -18.04 6.17
N LEU A 25 -6.84 -16.94 6.86
CA LEU A 25 -6.90 -16.91 8.34
C LEU A 25 -8.32 -17.03 8.86
N ASN A 26 -9.32 -16.49 8.14
CA ASN A 26 -10.72 -16.63 8.54
C ASN A 26 -11.13 -18.10 8.62
N VAL A 27 -10.80 -18.89 7.60
CA VAL A 27 -11.11 -20.33 7.56
C VAL A 27 -10.33 -21.10 8.64
N ILE A 28 -9.03 -20.80 8.81
CA ILE A 28 -8.18 -21.43 9.83
C ILE A 28 -8.73 -21.13 11.24
N ALA A 29 -9.12 -19.89 11.52
CA ALA A 29 -9.66 -19.48 12.81
C ALA A 29 -11.00 -20.17 13.11
N GLN A 30 -11.91 -20.22 12.14
CA GLN A 30 -13.18 -20.95 12.30
C GLN A 30 -12.95 -22.44 12.58
N ARG A 31 -11.98 -23.05 11.89
CA ARG A 31 -11.62 -24.46 12.10
C ARG A 31 -11.01 -24.70 13.48
N SER A 32 -10.12 -23.82 13.92
CA SER A 32 -9.49 -23.89 15.24
C SER A 32 -10.51 -23.83 16.39
N LEU A 33 -11.49 -22.93 16.29
CA LEU A 33 -12.58 -22.83 17.26
C LEU A 33 -13.49 -24.06 17.26
N ARG A 34 -13.83 -24.58 16.07
CA ARG A 34 -14.71 -25.74 15.91
C ARG A 34 -14.08 -27.03 16.44
N ASP A 35 -12.80 -27.24 16.14
CA ASP A 35 -12.08 -28.46 16.46
C ASP A 35 -11.33 -28.36 17.81
N GLY A 36 -11.46 -27.23 18.53
CA GLY A 36 -10.81 -27.00 19.82
C GLY A 36 -9.29 -27.11 19.76
N THR A 37 -8.68 -26.81 18.62
CA THR A 37 -7.25 -27.02 18.34
C THR A 37 -6.56 -25.68 18.07
N PRO A 38 -6.02 -25.02 19.11
CA PRO A 38 -5.29 -23.75 18.98
C PRO A 38 -4.06 -23.86 18.07
N ALA A 39 -3.45 -25.06 17.99
CA ALA A 39 -2.27 -25.33 17.17
C ALA A 39 -2.48 -25.06 15.66
N LEU A 40 -3.73 -25.02 15.17
CA LEU A 40 -4.01 -24.61 13.80
C LEU A 40 -3.58 -23.15 13.51
N MET A 41 -3.43 -22.32 14.54
CA MET A 41 -2.89 -20.97 14.42
C MET A 41 -1.38 -20.95 14.11
N GLU A 42 -0.62 -22.02 14.37
CA GLU A 42 0.79 -22.11 13.94
C GLU A 42 0.90 -22.15 12.41
N LEU A 43 -0.12 -22.69 11.73
CA LEU A 43 -0.20 -22.71 10.27
C LEU A 43 -0.33 -21.30 9.68
N ALA A 44 -1.00 -20.40 10.41
CA ALA A 44 -1.10 -18.99 10.07
C ALA A 44 0.26 -18.28 10.13
N GLU A 45 1.08 -18.59 11.14
CA GLU A 45 2.44 -18.05 11.25
C GLU A 45 3.36 -18.59 10.14
N GLN A 46 3.30 -19.89 9.85
CA GLN A 46 4.08 -20.48 8.75
C GLN A 46 3.73 -19.85 7.40
N PHE A 47 2.47 -19.50 7.19
CA PHE A 47 2.04 -18.77 5.99
C PHE A 47 2.57 -17.33 5.97
N ARG A 48 2.39 -16.58 7.06
CA ARG A 48 2.82 -15.17 7.17
C ARG A 48 4.32 -14.96 7.01
N TYR A 49 5.12 -15.87 7.59
CA TYR A 49 6.59 -15.80 7.61
C TYR A 49 7.24 -16.71 6.57
N GLY A 50 6.44 -17.34 5.70
CA GLY A 50 6.95 -18.14 4.60
C GLY A 50 7.86 -17.32 3.69
N PRO A 51 9.05 -17.82 3.30
CA PRO A 51 10.05 -17.05 2.58
C PRO A 51 9.52 -16.51 1.23
N VAL A 52 8.66 -17.27 0.55
CA VAL A 52 8.05 -16.84 -0.72
C VAL A 52 7.03 -15.72 -0.50
N ALA A 53 6.13 -15.87 0.47
CA ALA A 53 5.10 -14.89 0.79
C ALA A 53 5.74 -13.56 1.22
N LEU A 54 6.74 -13.63 2.11
CA LEU A 54 7.45 -12.46 2.61
C LEU A 54 8.26 -11.74 1.51
N THR A 55 8.96 -12.48 0.65
CA THR A 55 9.75 -11.87 -0.44
C THR A 55 8.87 -11.24 -1.50
N MET A 56 7.78 -11.89 -1.91
CA MET A 56 6.79 -11.31 -2.83
C MET A 56 6.17 -10.04 -2.26
N PHE A 57 5.78 -10.07 -0.97
CA PHE A 57 5.22 -8.93 -0.28
C PHE A 57 6.19 -7.75 -0.20
N ALA A 58 7.43 -8.01 0.26
CA ALA A 58 8.46 -6.99 0.36
C ALA A 58 8.80 -6.40 -1.03
N ALA A 59 8.95 -7.24 -2.06
CA ALA A 59 9.20 -6.78 -3.42
C ALA A 59 8.04 -5.93 -3.95
N GLY A 60 6.79 -6.34 -3.70
CA GLY A 60 5.61 -5.58 -4.09
C GLY A 60 5.51 -4.21 -3.41
N LEU A 61 5.86 -4.12 -2.12
CA LEU A 61 5.94 -2.85 -1.38
C LEU A 61 7.03 -1.92 -1.93
N LEU A 62 8.21 -2.47 -2.26
CA LEU A 62 9.29 -1.70 -2.87
C LEU A 62 8.88 -1.15 -4.24
N LEU A 63 8.16 -1.92 -5.05
CA LEU A 63 7.62 -1.46 -6.32
C LEU A 63 6.56 -0.37 -6.13
N LEU A 64 5.64 -0.52 -5.16
CA LEU A 64 4.66 0.52 -4.82
C LEU A 64 5.33 1.82 -4.38
N ALA A 65 6.33 1.75 -3.49
CA ALA A 65 7.10 2.91 -3.05
C ALA A 65 7.84 3.56 -4.23
N THR A 66 8.47 2.77 -5.10
CA THR A 66 9.15 3.26 -6.30
C THR A 66 8.16 3.94 -7.25
N GLY A 67 7.00 3.35 -7.49
CA GLY A 67 5.93 3.92 -8.31
C GLY A 67 5.43 5.26 -7.77
N ALA A 68 5.22 5.35 -6.45
CA ALA A 68 4.81 6.59 -5.78
C ALA A 68 5.89 7.68 -5.87
N VAL A 69 7.17 7.33 -5.69
CA VAL A 69 8.30 8.27 -5.85
C VAL A 69 8.39 8.76 -7.30
N MET A 70 8.28 7.87 -8.28
CA MET A 70 8.28 8.27 -9.70
C MET A 70 7.12 9.22 -10.02
N ALA A 71 5.94 8.98 -9.47
CA ALA A 71 4.79 9.88 -9.61
C ALA A 71 5.06 11.25 -8.96
N ALA A 72 5.63 11.28 -7.75
CA ALA A 72 6.01 12.50 -7.05
C ALA A 72 7.03 13.32 -7.85
N VAL A 73 8.08 12.68 -8.37
CA VAL A 73 9.09 13.33 -9.23
C VAL A 73 8.44 13.91 -10.49
N SER A 74 7.50 13.19 -11.11
CA SER A 74 6.77 13.69 -12.27
C SER A 74 5.94 14.94 -11.95
N VAL A 75 5.25 14.95 -10.80
CA VAL A 75 4.49 16.12 -10.33
C VAL A 75 5.43 17.31 -10.08
N TRP A 76 6.57 17.07 -9.44
CA TRP A 76 7.59 18.09 -9.18
C TRP A 76 8.19 18.71 -10.43
N ARG A 77 8.44 17.90 -11.47
CA ARG A 77 9.04 18.36 -12.72
C ARG A 77 8.07 19.12 -13.61
N THR A 78 6.79 18.76 -13.57
CA THR A 78 5.79 19.32 -14.47
C THR A 78 5.10 20.57 -13.90
N ASN A 79 5.12 20.77 -12.58
CA ASN A 79 4.39 21.86 -11.88
C ASN A 79 2.88 21.94 -12.20
N VAL A 80 2.32 20.89 -12.82
CA VAL A 80 0.91 20.84 -13.21
C VAL A 80 0.01 20.58 -11.99
N LEU A 81 0.54 19.87 -10.99
CA LEU A 81 -0.13 19.57 -9.72
C LEU A 81 0.65 20.17 -8.54
N PRO A 82 -0.01 20.37 -7.37
CA PRO A 82 0.66 20.78 -6.14
C PRO A 82 1.80 19.82 -5.80
N LYS A 83 3.04 20.33 -5.71
CA LYS A 83 4.25 19.53 -5.44
C LYS A 83 4.11 18.59 -4.25
N TRP A 84 3.49 19.08 -3.18
CA TRP A 84 3.32 18.36 -1.93
C TRP A 84 2.33 17.20 -2.00
N SER A 85 1.37 17.18 -2.92
CA SER A 85 0.41 16.07 -3.02
C SER A 85 1.08 14.79 -3.50
N GLY A 86 2.08 14.89 -4.39
CA GLY A 86 2.90 13.76 -4.81
C GLY A 86 3.86 13.30 -3.71
N THR A 87 4.54 14.24 -3.04
CA THR A 87 5.52 13.93 -1.99
C THR A 87 4.88 13.27 -0.78
N ALA A 88 3.67 13.71 -0.38
CA ALA A 88 2.95 13.10 0.73
C ALA A 88 2.64 11.62 0.48
N LEU A 89 2.21 11.26 -0.73
CA LEU A 89 1.93 9.87 -1.10
C LEU A 89 3.21 9.04 -1.14
N ALA A 90 4.29 9.57 -1.71
CA ALA A 90 5.59 8.90 -1.72
C ALA A 90 6.13 8.66 -0.31
N ALA A 91 6.02 9.64 0.58
CA ALA A 91 6.41 9.50 1.98
C ALA A 91 5.58 8.43 2.70
N ALA A 92 4.26 8.41 2.48
CA ALA A 92 3.38 7.41 3.06
C ALA A 92 3.79 5.98 2.65
N PHE A 93 4.09 5.74 1.37
CA PHE A 93 4.56 4.44 0.91
C PHE A 93 6.00 4.10 1.34
N ALA A 94 6.90 5.09 1.45
CA ALA A 94 8.24 4.88 1.99
C ALA A 94 8.21 4.47 3.48
N LEU A 95 7.30 5.07 4.25
CA LEU A 95 7.07 4.75 5.66
C LEU A 95 6.34 3.42 5.87
N PHE A 96 5.86 2.77 4.79
CA PHE A 96 5.11 1.52 4.87
C PHE A 96 5.95 0.35 5.42
N ILE A 97 7.25 0.29 5.10
CA ILE A 97 8.14 -0.75 5.66
C ILE A 97 8.49 -0.43 7.13
N PRO A 98 8.93 0.79 7.48
CA PRO A 98 9.21 1.17 8.86
C PRO A 98 8.05 0.95 9.85
N GLN A 99 6.78 1.15 9.45
CA GLN A 99 5.64 0.96 10.35
C GLN A 99 5.48 -0.47 10.87
N PHE A 100 6.02 -1.48 10.18
CA PHE A 100 5.95 -2.87 10.65
C PHE A 100 6.77 -3.09 11.91
N PHE A 101 7.89 -2.37 12.04
CA PHE A 101 8.81 -2.46 13.17
C PHE A 101 8.46 -1.50 14.32
N ALA A 102 7.43 -0.68 14.15
CA ALA A 102 6.98 0.23 15.20
C ALA A 102 6.29 -0.55 16.34
N PRO A 103 6.68 -0.35 17.61
CA PRO A 103 6.08 -1.06 18.75
C PRO A 103 4.66 -0.60 19.10
N TRP A 104 4.17 0.48 18.49
CA TRP A 104 2.91 1.14 18.85
C TRP A 104 1.83 0.81 17.83
N TYR A 105 0.77 0.10 18.25
CA TYR A 105 -0.36 -0.22 17.36
C TYR A 105 -1.01 1.04 16.75
N ALA A 106 -1.11 2.11 17.54
CA ALA A 106 -1.63 3.40 17.10
C ALA A 106 -0.84 3.98 15.90
N LEU A 107 0.46 3.67 15.77
CA LEU A 107 1.27 4.16 14.66
C LEU A 107 0.88 3.52 13.34
N ARG A 108 0.50 2.23 13.34
CA ARG A 108 0.01 1.55 12.14
C ARG A 108 -1.32 2.13 11.68
N VAL A 109 -2.23 2.43 12.62
CA VAL A 109 -3.49 3.10 12.31
C VAL A 109 -3.24 4.51 11.75
N ALA A 110 -2.36 5.28 12.40
CA ALA A 110 -1.99 6.62 11.93
C ALA A 110 -1.35 6.60 10.55
N HIS A 111 -0.52 5.59 10.25
CA HIS A 111 0.08 5.37 8.94
C HIS A 111 -1.00 5.07 7.88
N GLY A 112 -1.97 4.21 8.19
CA GLY A 112 -3.11 3.96 7.29
C GLY A 112 -3.91 5.23 6.98
N VAL A 113 -4.16 6.06 8.00
CA VAL A 113 -4.81 7.36 7.81
C VAL A 113 -3.96 8.30 6.96
N LEU A 114 -2.64 8.35 7.16
CA LEU A 114 -1.72 9.13 6.35
C LEU A 114 -1.78 8.72 4.86
N VAL A 115 -1.74 7.42 4.57
CA VAL A 115 -1.87 6.89 3.20
C VAL A 115 -3.20 7.32 2.59
N MET A 116 -4.31 7.19 3.33
CA MET A 116 -5.65 7.59 2.88
C MET A 116 -5.69 9.09 2.55
N VAL A 117 -5.26 9.94 3.47
CA VAL A 117 -5.27 11.41 3.29
C VAL A 117 -4.39 11.83 2.12
N ALA A 118 -3.19 11.26 1.99
CA ALA A 118 -2.29 11.54 0.88
C ALA A 118 -2.89 11.12 -0.48
N GLY A 119 -3.53 9.94 -0.53
CA GLY A 119 -4.21 9.45 -1.73
C GLY A 119 -5.39 10.34 -2.13
N LEU A 120 -6.24 10.71 -1.16
CA LEU A 120 -7.37 11.60 -1.39
C LEU A 120 -6.92 12.98 -1.85
N TRP A 121 -5.85 13.54 -1.26
CA TRP A 121 -5.31 14.83 -1.68
C TRP A 121 -4.83 14.77 -3.13
N LEU A 122 -4.07 13.74 -3.52
CA LEU A 122 -3.63 13.59 -4.90
C LEU A 122 -4.81 13.43 -5.87
N ALA A 123 -5.84 12.64 -5.49
CA ALA A 123 -7.04 12.46 -6.30
C ALA A 123 -7.84 13.76 -6.47
N VAL A 124 -8.00 14.55 -5.40
CA VAL A 124 -8.66 15.87 -5.46
C VAL A 124 -7.85 16.84 -6.32
N ALA A 125 -6.52 16.85 -6.22
CA ALA A 125 -5.67 17.68 -7.05
C ALA A 125 -5.80 17.31 -8.54
N LEU A 126 -5.81 16.02 -8.87
CA LEU A 126 -5.99 15.52 -10.23
C LEU A 126 -7.37 15.88 -10.81
N THR A 127 -8.44 15.72 -10.02
CA THR A 127 -9.80 16.04 -10.47
C THR A 127 -10.00 17.54 -10.67
N ARG A 128 -9.42 18.39 -9.81
CA ARG A 128 -9.41 19.84 -10.00
C ARG A 128 -8.65 20.27 -11.24
N TRP A 129 -7.47 19.68 -11.48
CA TRP A 129 -6.72 19.94 -12.71
C TRP A 129 -7.49 19.55 -13.97
N ARG A 130 -8.13 18.37 -13.99
CA ARG A 130 -8.95 17.92 -15.12
C ARG A 130 -10.18 18.78 -15.39
N ARG A 131 -10.72 19.43 -14.35
CA ARG A 131 -11.91 20.30 -14.43
C ARG A 131 -11.56 21.76 -14.70
N ALA A 132 -10.28 22.14 -14.66
CA ALA A 132 -9.87 23.48 -15.03
C ALA A 132 -10.27 23.70 -16.50
N PRO A 133 -11.14 24.68 -16.81
CA PRO A 133 -11.52 24.94 -18.19
C PRO A 133 -10.26 25.20 -19.00
N SER A 134 -10.15 24.53 -20.15
CA SER A 134 -9.14 24.80 -21.15
C SER A 134 -9.22 26.28 -21.50
N ALA A 135 -8.33 27.10 -20.95
CA ALA A 135 -8.17 28.48 -21.37
C ALA A 135 -7.50 28.47 -22.75
N ILE A 136 -8.30 28.17 -23.78
CA ILE A 136 -7.95 28.37 -25.18
C ILE A 136 -9.20 28.97 -25.83
N SER A 137 -9.26 30.30 -25.77
CA SER A 137 -9.91 31.18 -26.75
C SER A 137 -8.81 31.74 -27.64
#